data_AF-A0A838GYT1-F1
#
_entry.id   AF-A0A838GYT1-F1
#
_cell.length_a   1.000
_cell.length_b   1.000
_cell.length_c   1.000
_cell.angle_alpha   90.00
_cell.angle_beta   90.00
_cell.angle_gamma   90.00
#
_symmetry.space_group_name_H-M   'P 1'
#
loop_
_entity.id
_entity.type
_entity.pdbx_description
1 polymer ?
#
loop_
_entity_poly.entity_id
_entity_poly.type
_entity_poly.pdbx_seq_one_letter_code
_entity_poly.pdbx_strand_id
1 'polypeptide(L)' 'AESPDEVDGAGLFRLAWDSLGVEGEAKLAERGYTVRCLVTAAGSLPGPDDTDLVAYVGRAY' A
#
# COMPACT_ATOMS: atom_id res chain seq x y z
N ALA A 1 -1.88 9.78 5.39
CA ALA A 1 -1.89 8.76 4.31
C ALA A 1 -3.28 8.78 3.70
N GLU A 2 -3.40 8.48 2.42
CA GLU A 2 -4.70 8.32 1.76
C GLU A 2 -5.42 7.09 2.34
N SER A 3 -6.76 7.09 2.33
CA SER A 3 -7.55 5.92 2.74
C SER A 3 -7.51 4.84 1.64
N PRO A 4 -7.46 3.54 1.98
CA PRO A 4 -7.55 2.46 1.00
C PRO A 4 -8.78 2.55 0.07
N ASP A 5 -9.88 3.12 0.56
CA ASP A 5 -11.11 3.27 -0.22
C ASP A 5 -10.95 4.28 -1.38
N GLU A 6 -10.04 5.25 -1.24
CA GLU A 6 -9.82 6.35 -2.19
C GLU A 6 -8.93 5.96 -3.39
N VAL A 7 -8.38 4.74 -3.43
CA VAL A 7 -7.53 4.28 -4.54
C VAL A 7 -8.37 4.06 -5.81
N ASP A 8 -8.27 4.98 -6.75
CA ASP A 8 -8.88 4.86 -8.07
C ASP A 8 -8.08 5.60 -9.16
N GLY A 9 -8.09 5.04 -10.37
CA GLY A 9 -7.35 5.57 -11.53
C GLY A 9 -6.00 4.90 -11.80
N ALA A 10 -5.19 5.60 -12.61
CA ALA A 10 -3.88 5.12 -13.05
C ALA A 10 -2.75 5.71 -12.19
N GLY A 11 -1.65 4.96 -12.05
CA GLY A 11 -0.47 5.40 -11.34
C GLY A 11 -0.18 4.60 -10.08
N LEU A 12 0.56 5.22 -9.15
CA LEU A 12 0.93 4.65 -7.86
C LEU A 12 0.37 5.51 -6.73
N PHE A 13 -0.22 4.84 -5.74
CA PHE A 13 -0.79 5.41 -4.53
C PHE A 13 0.04 5.01 -3.32
N ARG A 14 0.11 5.86 -2.30
CA ARG A 14 0.89 5.62 -1.08
C ARG A 14 -0.03 5.53 0.14
N LEU A 15 -0.13 4.34 0.69
CA LEU A 15 -0.99 4.04 1.85
C LEU A 15 -0.15 3.68 3.06
N ALA A 16 -0.58 4.07 4.26
CA ALA A 16 0.04 3.58 5.49
C ALA A 16 -0.29 2.09 5.65
N TRP A 17 0.73 1.26 5.87
CA TRP A 17 0.54 -0.18 6.00
C TRP A 17 -0.30 -0.54 7.21
N ASP A 18 -0.15 0.16 8.33
CA ASP A 18 -0.96 -0.05 9.55
C ASP A 18 -2.46 0.15 9.30
N SER A 19 -2.82 1.00 8.34
CA SER A 19 -4.22 1.22 7.95
C SER A 19 -4.68 0.27 6.86
N LEU A 20 -3.78 -0.14 5.96
CA LEU A 20 -4.10 -1.01 4.84
C LEU A 20 -4.14 -2.48 5.30
N GLY A 21 -3.00 -2.97 5.79
CA GLY A 21 -2.79 -4.35 6.20
C GLY A 21 -3.14 -5.38 5.13
N VAL A 22 -3.11 -6.65 5.53
CA VAL A 22 -3.44 -7.78 4.64
C VAL A 22 -4.91 -7.76 4.22
N GLU A 23 -5.83 -7.38 5.11
CA GLU A 23 -7.26 -7.30 4.79
C GLU A 23 -7.57 -6.20 3.78
N GLY A 24 -6.97 -5.02 3.92
CA GLY A 24 -7.14 -3.95 2.95
C GLY A 24 -6.49 -4.27 1.62
N GLU A 25 -5.33 -4.95 1.61
CA GLU A 25 -4.72 -5.47 0.39
C GLU A 25 -5.67 -6.42 -0.36
N ALA A 26 -6.32 -7.35 0.36
CA ALA A 26 -7.30 -8.26 -0.24
C ALA A 26 -8.48 -7.50 -0.88
N LYS A 27 -9.01 -6.48 -0.20
CA LYS A 27 -10.09 -5.62 -0.74
C LYS A 27 -9.65 -4.82 -1.97
N LEU A 28 -8.40 -4.35 -1.99
CA LEU A 28 -7.84 -3.68 -3.17
C LEU A 28 -7.67 -4.64 -4.35
N ALA A 29 -7.31 -5.90 -4.09
CA ALA A 29 -7.19 -6.93 -5.11
C ALA A 29 -8.53 -7.20 -5.81
N GLU A 30 -9.65 -7.20 -5.07
CA GLU A 30 -11.00 -7.29 -5.65
C GLU A 30 -11.31 -6.16 -6.64
N ARG A 31 -10.68 -4.99 -6.45
CA ARG A 31 -10.81 -3.80 -7.32
C ARG A 31 -9.74 -3.74 -8.43
N GLY A 32 -8.89 -4.76 -8.54
CA GLY A 32 -7.83 -4.87 -9.53
C GLY A 32 -6.58 -4.04 -9.19
N TYR A 33 -6.29 -3.80 -7.92
CA TYR A 33 -5.06 -3.16 -7.46
C TYR A 33 -4.20 -4.13 -6.65
N THR A 34 -2.88 -3.97 -6.68
CA THR A 34 -1.95 -4.77 -5.87
C THR A 34 -0.91 -3.90 -5.18
N VAL A 35 -0.45 -4.37 -4.02
CA VAL A 35 0.75 -3.81 -3.36
C VAL A 35 1.97 -4.20 -4.20
N ARG A 36 2.79 -3.22 -4.54
CA ARG A 36 3.99 -3.39 -5.37
C ARG A 36 5.24 -3.52 -4.51
N CYS A 37 5.31 -2.73 -3.44
CA CYS A 37 6.37 -2.80 -2.44
C CYS A 37 5.96 -2.12 -1.13
N LEU A 38 6.68 -2.47 -0.06
CA LEU A 38 6.67 -1.76 1.22
C LEU A 38 8.00 -1.03 1.40
N VAL A 39 7.93 0.18 1.95
CA VAL A 39 9.08 0.99 2.36
C VAL A 39 8.82 1.60 3.74
N THR A 40 9.86 2.08 4.42
CA THR A 40 9.68 2.94 5.62
C THR A 40 9.04 4.27 5.23
N ALA A 41 8.57 5.06 6.20
CA ALA A 41 8.05 6.40 5.92
C ALA A 41 9.10 7.33 5.26
N ALA A 42 10.39 7.07 5.53
CA ALA A 42 11.53 7.75 4.91
C ALA A 42 11.84 7.24 3.48
N GLY A 43 11.16 6.19 3.02
CA GLY A 43 11.35 5.60 1.69
C GLY A 43 12.54 4.64 1.60
N SER A 44 13.09 4.21 2.73
CA SER A 44 14.17 3.21 2.76
C SER A 44 13.63 1.77 2.75
N LEU A 45 14.54 0.81 2.55
CA LEU A 45 14.21 -0.60 2.73
C LEU A 45 13.84 -0.87 4.20
N PRO A 46 12.71 -1.53 4.48
CA PRO A 46 12.33 -1.89 5.84
C PRO A 46 13.24 -2.93 6.47
N GLY A 47 13.50 -2.76 7.76
CA GLY A 47 13.99 -3.80 8.66
C GLY A 47 12.85 -4.66 9.25
N PRO A 48 13.19 -5.73 9.98
CA PRO A 48 12.21 -6.66 10.53
C PRO A 48 11.32 -6.05 11.63
N ASP A 49 11.79 -5.00 12.30
CA ASP A 49 11.11 -4.36 13.43
C ASP A 49 10.48 -2.99 13.07
N ASP A 50 10.58 -2.56 11.81
CA ASP A 50 10.02 -1.29 11.36
C ASP A 50 8.50 -1.38 11.30
N THR A 51 7.82 -0.39 11.90
CA THR A 51 6.36 -0.31 11.97
C THR A 51 5.78 0.81 11.11
N ASP A 52 6.57 1.82 10.76
CA ASP A 52 6.15 2.98 9.97
C ASP A 52 6.15 2.70 8.46
N LEU A 53 5.52 1.59 8.05
CA LEU A 53 5.56 1.13 6.68
C LEU A 53 4.55 1.87 5.78
N VAL A 54 4.97 2.12 4.55
CA VAL A 54 4.16 2.69 3.47
C VAL A 54 4.10 1.69 2.33
N ALA A 55 2.88 1.35 1.91
CA ALA A 55 2.62 0.54 0.75
C ALA A 55 2.47 1.40 -0.50
N TYR A 56 3.21 1.02 -1.56
CA TYR A 56 2.94 1.50 -2.91
C TYR A 56 1.94 0.57 -3.58
N VAL A 57 0.80 1.13 -3.99
CA VAL A 57 -0.29 0.39 -4.62
C VAL A 57 -0.46 0.87 -6.05
N GLY A 58 -0.70 -0.04 -6.99
CA GLY A 58 -1.01 0.31 -8.37
C GLY A 58 -1.93 -0.72 -9.02
N ARG A 59 -2.57 -0.34 -10.14
CA ARG A 59 -3.48 -1.22 -10.88
C ARG A 59 -2.74 -2.45 -11.36
N ALA A 60 -3.33 -3.63 -11.17
CA ALA A 60 -2.83 -4.91 -11.66
C ALA A 60 -2.82 -4.94 -13.19
N TYR A 61 -1.93 -5.77 -13.76
CA TYR A 61 -1.84 -5.97 -15.21
C TYR A 61 -2.96 -6.87 -15.74
#